data_AF-A0A183BB76-F1
#
_entry.id   AF-A0A183BB76-F1
#
_cell.length_a   1.000
_cell.length_b   1.000
_cell.length_c   1.000
_cell.angle_alpha   90.00
_cell.angle_beta   90.00
_cell.angle_gamma   90.00
#
_symmetry.space_group_name_H-M   'P 1'
#
loop_
_entity.id
_entity.type
_entity.pdbx_description
1 polymer ?
#
loop_
_entity_poly.entity_id
_entity_poly.type
_entity_poly.pdbx_seq_one_letter_code
_entity_poly.pdbx_strand_id
1 'polypeptide(L)'
;MMNASQLQLTEQTKELLALCETAVFSALQSALDKIAHIRQLEHEIRVSLGPRSFRRGVLMSVLQESAKTIPLWAGKPGEKAPPLCGAIPASPGTFVQPGDLVAALVPEPDVAATAACNLSEGCILAEVVQYDQDKRTYQVEDVDAEEGKV
;
A
#
# COMPACT_ATOMS: atom_id res chain seq x y z
N MET A 1 39.20 -21.11 26.11
CA MET A 1 39.90 -20.29 25.10
C MET A 1 39.71 -20.94 23.74
N MET A 2 39.20 -20.22 22.74
CA MET A 2 39.13 -20.72 21.36
C MET A 2 40.55 -20.71 20.74
N ASN A 3 40.90 -21.73 19.97
CA ASN A 3 42.18 -21.79 19.26
C ASN A 3 42.13 -21.03 17.93
N ALA A 4 43.28 -20.77 17.31
CA ALA A 4 43.38 -19.96 16.08
C ALA A 4 42.54 -20.52 14.92
N SER A 5 42.48 -21.85 14.77
CA SER A 5 41.66 -22.50 13.73
C SER A 5 40.16 -22.32 13.96
N GLN A 6 39.71 -22.33 15.22
CA GLN A 6 38.31 -22.06 15.59
C GLN A 6 37.93 -20.60 15.32
N LEU A 7 38.83 -19.65 15.63
CA LEU A 7 38.63 -18.23 15.31
C LEU A 7 38.50 -17.99 13.80
N GLN A 8 39.40 -18.58 13.01
CA GLN A 8 39.38 -18.43 11.55
C GLN A 8 38.11 -19.05 10.91
N LEU A 9 37.66 -20.20 11.41
CA LEU A 9 36.41 -20.81 10.98
C LEU A 9 35.20 -19.93 11.33
N THR A 10 35.18 -19.32 12.52
CA THR A 10 34.08 -18.42 12.91
C THR A 10 34.00 -17.16 12.03
N GLU A 11 35.14 -16.57 11.66
CA GLU A 11 35.17 -15.42 10.75
C GLU A 11 34.66 -15.80 9.35
N GLN A 12 35.12 -16.93 8.81
CA GLN A 12 34.62 -17.44 7.52
C GLN A 12 33.11 -17.71 7.55
N THR A 13 32.58 -18.27 8.64
CA THR A 13 31.13 -18.47 8.76
C THR A 13 30.36 -17.15 8.80
N LYS A 14 30.88 -16.11 9.45
CA LYS A 14 30.24 -14.78 9.46
C LYS A 14 30.23 -14.15 8.07
N GLU A 15 31.34 -14.21 7.35
CA GLU A 15 31.44 -13.70 5.98
C GLU A 15 30.45 -14.40 5.04
N LEU A 16 30.37 -15.74 5.12
CA LEU A 16 29.43 -16.52 4.30
C LEU A 16 27.97 -16.18 4.62
N LEU A 17 27.66 -15.98 5.90
CA LEU A 17 26.30 -15.65 6.36
C LEU A 17 25.90 -14.24 5.91
N ALA A 18 26.81 -13.27 6.03
CA ALA A 18 26.61 -11.92 5.52
C ALA A 18 26.40 -11.91 3.99
N LEU A 19 27.18 -12.68 3.24
CA LEU A 19 27.00 -12.82 1.78
C LEU A 19 25.61 -13.37 1.44
N CYS A 20 25.16 -14.39 2.18
CA CYS A 20 23.84 -15.00 1.99
C CYS A 20 22.70 -14.02 2.30
N GLU A 21 22.77 -13.30 3.42
CA GLU A 21 21.80 -12.26 3.78
C GLU A 21 21.69 -11.18 2.70
N THR A 22 22.84 -10.72 2.19
CA THR A 22 22.88 -9.69 1.16
C THR A 22 22.24 -10.18 -0.15
N ALA A 23 22.54 -11.43 -0.56
CA ALA A 23 21.98 -12.03 -1.75
C ALA A 23 20.45 -12.19 -1.65
N VAL A 24 19.96 -12.73 -0.53
CA VAL A 24 18.51 -12.88 -0.27
C VAL A 24 17.80 -11.53 -0.26
N PHE A 25 18.37 -10.54 0.43
CA PHE A 25 17.81 -9.19 0.48
C PHE A 25 17.70 -8.58 -0.93
N SER A 26 18.75 -8.70 -1.75
CA SER A 26 18.76 -8.18 -3.12
C SER A 26 17.71 -8.84 -4.01
N ALA A 27 17.52 -10.16 -3.88
CA ALA A 27 16.53 -10.90 -4.65
C ALA A 27 15.10 -10.50 -4.24
N LEU A 28 14.87 -10.32 -2.95
CA LEU A 28 13.59 -9.87 -2.42
C LEU A 28 13.25 -8.45 -2.90
N GLN A 29 14.21 -7.53 -2.83
CA GLN A 29 14.02 -6.17 -3.34
C GLN A 29 13.70 -6.17 -4.85
N SER A 30 14.43 -6.96 -5.64
CA SER A 30 14.15 -7.08 -7.08
C SER A 30 12.75 -7.66 -7.36
N ALA A 31 12.26 -8.58 -6.54
CA ALA A 31 10.90 -9.10 -6.66
C ALA A 31 9.85 -8.04 -6.31
N LEU A 32 10.07 -7.26 -5.23
CA LEU A 32 9.18 -6.16 -4.83
C LEU A 32 9.10 -5.07 -5.91
N ASP A 33 10.23 -4.71 -6.53
CA ASP A 33 10.26 -3.73 -7.63
C ASP A 33 9.44 -4.22 -8.83
N LYS A 34 9.52 -5.51 -9.16
CA LYS A 34 8.70 -6.12 -10.24
C LYS A 34 7.22 -6.12 -9.89
N ILE A 35 6.85 -6.40 -8.64
CA ILE A 35 5.45 -6.34 -8.19
C ILE A 35 4.91 -4.91 -8.30
N ALA A 36 5.71 -3.91 -7.89
CA ALA A 36 5.34 -2.51 -8.03
C ALA A 36 5.09 -2.13 -9.50
N HIS A 37 5.97 -2.57 -10.41
CA HIS A 37 5.80 -2.34 -11.84
C HIS A 37 4.57 -3.04 -12.42
N ILE A 38 4.28 -4.28 -12.03
CA ILE A 38 3.07 -4.99 -12.46
C ILE A 38 1.81 -4.25 -12.02
N ARG A 39 1.74 -3.81 -10.76
CA ARG A 39 0.60 -3.06 -10.24
C ARG A 39 0.38 -1.74 -10.97
N GLN A 40 1.46 -1.05 -11.33
CA GLN A 40 1.41 0.15 -12.16
C GLN A 40 0.79 -0.13 -13.53
N LEU A 41 1.25 -1.19 -14.22
CA LEU A 41 0.70 -1.59 -15.52
C LEU A 41 -0.78 -2.00 -15.42
N GLU A 42 -1.16 -2.74 -14.38
CA GLU A 42 -2.56 -3.11 -14.14
C GLU A 42 -3.46 -1.88 -13.95
N HIS A 43 -2.97 -0.85 -13.25
CA HIS A 43 -3.66 0.43 -13.11
C HIS A 43 -3.79 1.15 -14.46
N GLU A 44 -2.71 1.27 -15.24
CA GLU A 44 -2.75 1.89 -16.57
C GLU A 44 -3.74 1.19 -17.53
N ILE A 45 -3.74 -0.15 -17.52
CA ILE A 45 -4.70 -0.95 -18.29
C ILE A 45 -6.12 -0.69 -17.82
N ARG A 46 -6.36 -0.66 -16.50
CA ARG A 46 -7.70 -0.37 -15.93
C ARG A 46 -8.21 0.99 -16.37
N VAL A 47 -7.39 2.03 -16.27
CA VAL A 47 -7.75 3.39 -16.69
C VAL A 47 -8.06 3.44 -18.19
N SER A 48 -7.27 2.75 -19.03
CA SER A 48 -7.50 2.73 -20.47
C SER A 48 -8.77 2.00 -20.92
N LEU A 49 -9.22 1.00 -20.14
CA LEU A 49 -10.46 0.26 -20.41
C LEU A 49 -11.72 1.01 -19.94
N GLY A 50 -11.56 2.10 -19.19
CA GLY A 50 -12.66 2.89 -18.64
C GLY A 50 -13.27 2.29 -17.36
N PRO A 51 -14.32 2.92 -16.82
CA PRO A 51 -14.96 2.51 -15.57
C PRO A 51 -15.49 1.07 -15.64
N ARG A 52 -15.36 0.34 -14.53
CA ARG A 52 -15.87 -1.02 -14.39
C ARG A 52 -16.95 -1.07 -13.33
N SER A 53 -18.16 -1.42 -13.73
CA SER A 53 -19.20 -1.81 -12.79
C SER A 53 -19.00 -3.25 -12.33
N PHE A 54 -18.85 -3.45 -11.03
CA PHE A 54 -18.82 -4.77 -10.42
C PHE A 54 -20.10 -5.01 -9.63
N ARG A 55 -20.68 -6.21 -9.77
CA ARG A 55 -21.64 -6.67 -8.77
C ARG A 55 -20.93 -6.82 -7.43
N ARG A 56 -21.56 -6.39 -6.34
CA ARG A 56 -21.01 -6.44 -4.98
C ARG A 56 -20.24 -7.72 -4.62
N GLY A 57 -20.78 -8.90 -4.94
CA GLY A 57 -20.10 -10.17 -4.65
C GLY A 57 -18.77 -10.37 -5.41
N VAL A 58 -18.71 -9.90 -6.66
CA VAL A 58 -17.47 -9.89 -7.45
C VAL A 58 -16.51 -8.85 -6.90
N LEU A 59 -17.01 -7.65 -6.57
CA LEU A 59 -16.21 -6.57 -5.99
C LEU A 59 -15.51 -7.04 -4.71
N MET A 60 -16.25 -7.65 -3.77
CA MET A 60 -15.68 -8.18 -2.54
C MET A 60 -14.57 -9.21 -2.80
N SER A 61 -14.73 -10.05 -3.81
CA SER A 61 -13.71 -11.03 -4.19
C SER A 61 -12.45 -10.35 -4.73
N VAL A 62 -12.61 -9.31 -5.56
CA VAL A 62 -11.49 -8.50 -6.09
C VAL A 62 -10.77 -7.77 -4.95
N LEU A 63 -11.50 -7.17 -4.01
CA LEU A 63 -10.91 -6.48 -2.86
C LEU A 63 -10.14 -7.44 -1.94
N GLN A 64 -10.69 -8.62 -1.68
CA GLN A 64 -10.01 -9.65 -0.89
C GLN A 64 -8.71 -10.11 -1.58
N GLU A 65 -8.73 -10.29 -2.89
CA GLU A 65 -7.53 -10.67 -3.64
C GLU A 65 -6.49 -9.55 -3.70
N SER A 66 -6.94 -8.30 -3.86
CA SER A 66 -6.07 -7.11 -3.76
C SER A 66 -5.36 -7.05 -2.41
N ALA A 67 -6.08 -7.32 -1.31
CA ALA A 67 -5.52 -7.32 0.04
C ALA A 67 -4.46 -8.41 0.24
N LYS A 68 -4.67 -9.63 -0.29
CA LYS A 68 -3.70 -10.73 -0.19
C LYS A 68 -2.40 -10.48 -0.94
N THR A 69 -2.46 -9.67 -1.99
CA THR A 69 -1.31 -9.40 -2.86
C THR A 69 -0.53 -8.14 -2.44
N ILE A 70 -0.91 -7.48 -1.33
CA ILE A 70 -0.15 -6.35 -0.80
C ILE A 70 1.29 -6.81 -0.49
N PRO A 71 2.31 -6.14 -1.06
CA PRO A 71 3.68 -6.57 -0.89
C PRO A 71 4.11 -6.45 0.58
N LEU A 72 4.86 -7.46 1.05
CA LEU A 72 5.48 -7.42 2.37
C LEU A 72 6.63 -6.40 2.36
N TRP A 73 6.69 -5.54 3.38
CA TRP A 73 7.88 -4.72 3.60
C TRP A 73 9.03 -5.55 4.17
N ALA A 74 10.19 -5.45 3.55
CA ALA A 74 11.42 -6.12 3.98
C ALA A 74 12.57 -5.11 4.07
N GLY A 75 12.76 -4.52 5.25
CA GLY A 75 13.87 -3.61 5.54
C GLY A 75 15.15 -4.31 5.96
N LYS A 76 16.22 -3.54 6.07
CA LYS A 76 17.51 -4.01 6.61
C LYS A 76 17.46 -4.14 8.14
N PRO A 77 18.38 -4.92 8.75
CA PRO A 77 18.50 -4.97 10.20
C PRO A 77 18.66 -3.56 10.80
N GLY A 78 17.79 -3.21 11.75
CA GLY A 78 17.79 -1.90 12.42
C GLY A 78 17.09 -0.77 11.65
N GLU A 79 16.62 -1.02 10.42
CA GLU A 79 15.82 -0.06 9.66
C GLU A 79 14.39 0.00 10.18
N LYS A 80 13.82 1.20 10.23
CA LYS A 80 12.42 1.39 10.61
C LYS A 80 11.53 1.26 9.38
N ALA A 81 10.35 0.65 9.58
CA ALA A 81 9.33 0.60 8.55
C ALA A 81 8.98 2.03 8.06
N PRO A 82 8.85 2.23 6.75
CA PRO A 82 8.56 3.54 6.17
C PRO A 82 7.09 3.95 6.44
N PRO A 83 6.74 5.22 6.21
CA PRO A 83 5.35 5.69 6.21
C PRO A 83 4.45 4.81 5.32
N LEU A 84 3.19 4.62 5.73
CA LEU A 84 2.20 3.76 5.06
C LEU A 84 2.50 2.26 5.09
N CYS A 85 3.60 1.82 5.72
CA CYS A 85 3.84 0.41 5.96
C CYS A 85 3.00 -0.08 7.14
N GLY A 86 1.96 -0.87 6.86
CA GLY A 86 1.09 -1.45 7.90
C GLY A 86 0.43 -0.36 8.74
N ALA A 87 0.72 -0.32 10.04
CA ALA A 87 0.16 0.66 10.97
C ALA A 87 0.97 1.97 11.07
N ILE A 88 2.08 2.10 10.33
CA ILE A 88 2.90 3.32 10.36
C ILE A 88 2.16 4.44 9.61
N PRO A 89 1.92 5.61 10.25
CA PRO A 89 1.14 6.68 9.64
C PRO A 89 1.85 7.31 8.43
N ALA A 90 1.06 7.99 7.60
CA ALA A 90 1.58 8.84 6.54
C ALA A 90 2.46 9.96 7.10
N SER A 91 3.45 10.40 6.32
CA SER A 91 4.23 11.58 6.70
C SER A 91 3.44 12.87 6.40
N PRO A 92 3.71 13.98 7.12
CA PRO A 92 3.14 15.26 6.78
C PRO A 92 3.53 15.65 5.34
N GLY A 93 2.55 15.94 4.50
CA GLY A 93 2.79 16.27 3.09
C GLY A 93 2.99 15.05 2.17
N THR A 94 2.71 13.83 2.64
CA THR A 94 2.55 12.69 1.74
C THR A 94 1.35 12.94 0.82
N PHE A 95 1.60 12.94 -0.50
CA PHE A 95 0.56 13.00 -1.51
C PHE A 95 0.30 11.58 -2.02
N VAL A 96 -0.96 11.14 -1.93
CA VAL A 96 -1.45 9.93 -2.62
C VAL A 96 -1.62 10.22 -4.11
N GLN A 97 -1.33 9.21 -4.93
CA GLN A 97 -1.38 9.28 -6.37
C GLN A 97 -2.75 8.84 -6.91
N PRO A 98 -3.12 9.24 -8.14
CA PRO A 98 -4.25 8.63 -8.82
C PRO A 98 -4.12 7.10 -8.84
N GLY A 99 -5.21 6.40 -8.51
CA GLY A 99 -5.24 4.95 -8.38
C GLY A 99 -5.03 4.41 -6.97
N ASP A 100 -4.57 5.24 -6.03
CA ASP A 100 -4.42 4.80 -4.64
C ASP A 100 -5.78 4.61 -3.97
N LEU A 101 -5.91 3.53 -3.21
CA LEU A 101 -7.09 3.24 -2.40
C LEU A 101 -6.99 3.93 -1.04
N VAL A 102 -8.02 4.69 -0.68
CA VAL A 102 -8.08 5.49 0.54
C VAL A 102 -9.38 5.28 1.29
N ALA A 103 -9.33 5.47 2.61
CA ALA A 103 -10.53 5.67 3.40
C ALA A 103 -10.92 7.16 3.32
N ALA A 104 -12.03 7.47 2.66
CA ALA A 104 -12.53 8.82 2.52
C ALA A 104 -13.70 9.05 3.48
N LEU A 105 -13.60 10.07 4.35
CA LEU A 105 -14.68 10.48 5.23
C LEU A 105 -15.68 11.32 4.43
N VAL A 106 -16.90 10.82 4.27
CA VAL A 106 -17.99 11.52 3.58
C VAL A 106 -18.96 12.09 4.63
N PRO A 107 -19.07 13.42 4.78
CA PRO A 107 -20.01 14.01 5.72
C PRO A 107 -21.45 13.73 5.31
N GLU A 108 -22.26 13.19 6.21
CA GLU A 108 -23.72 13.14 5.98
C GLU A 108 -24.33 14.56 6.12
N PRO A 109 -25.32 14.91 5.28
CA PRO A 109 -25.87 16.26 5.20
C PRO A 109 -26.55 16.74 6.50
N ASP A 110 -27.00 15.84 7.37
CA ASP A 110 -27.75 16.19 8.60
C ASP A 110 -26.92 16.17 9.90
N VAL A 111 -25.63 15.80 9.86
CA VAL A 111 -24.80 15.59 11.07
C VAL A 111 -23.49 16.39 11.04
N ALA A 112 -23.41 17.41 10.18
CA ALA A 112 -22.21 18.21 9.93
C ALA A 112 -21.61 18.95 11.16
N ALA A 113 -22.27 18.95 12.32
CA ALA A 113 -21.84 19.68 13.51
C ALA A 113 -21.39 18.81 14.71
N THR A 114 -21.58 17.49 14.68
CA THR A 114 -21.29 16.62 15.85
C THR A 114 -20.38 15.42 15.57
N ALA A 115 -20.00 15.19 14.32
CA ALA A 115 -19.13 14.08 13.94
C ALA A 115 -17.64 14.34 14.27
N ALA A 116 -17.34 14.58 15.54
CA ALA A 116 -16.05 14.22 16.08
C ALA A 116 -15.96 12.68 16.08
N CYS A 117 -15.31 12.16 15.05
CA CYS A 117 -14.44 10.99 15.18
C CYS A 117 -15.07 9.62 15.53
N ASN A 118 -16.27 9.29 15.06
CA ASN A 118 -16.60 7.88 14.82
C ASN A 118 -16.12 7.52 13.40
N LEU A 119 -14.80 7.32 13.23
CA LEU A 119 -14.17 6.90 11.95
C LEU A 119 -14.80 5.63 11.34
N SER A 120 -15.65 4.91 12.08
CA SER A 120 -16.32 3.69 11.62
C SER A 120 -17.64 3.92 10.88
N GLU A 121 -18.29 5.09 10.99
CA GLU A 121 -19.69 5.26 10.55
C GLU A 121 -19.87 6.17 9.32
N GLY A 122 -18.80 6.75 8.77
CA GLY A 122 -18.88 7.64 7.59
C GLY A 122 -17.72 7.53 6.60
N CYS A 123 -16.84 6.53 6.77
CA CYS A 123 -15.74 6.32 5.84
C CYS A 123 -16.16 5.34 4.75
N ILE A 124 -15.88 5.69 3.50
CA ILE A 124 -15.98 4.79 2.35
C ILE A 124 -14.59 4.38 1.88
N LEU A 125 -14.50 3.23 1.22
CA LEU A 125 -13.33 2.87 0.43
C LEU A 125 -13.44 3.56 -0.93
N ALA A 126 -12.48 4.42 -1.25
CA ALA A 126 -12.49 5.19 -2.48
C ALA A 126 -11.14 5.09 -3.20
N GLU A 127 -11.16 5.24 -4.53
CA GLU A 127 -9.97 5.37 -5.37
C GLU A 127 -9.69 6.85 -5.62
N VAL A 128 -8.44 7.28 -5.49
CA VAL A 128 -8.04 8.66 -5.79
C VAL A 128 -8.06 8.85 -7.31
N VAL A 129 -8.76 9.87 -7.78
CA VAL A 129 -8.79 10.25 -9.20
C VAL A 129 -7.79 11.36 -9.47
N GLN A 130 -7.83 12.42 -8.66
CA GLN A 130 -6.99 13.60 -8.84
C GLN A 130 -6.82 14.37 -7.53
N TYR A 131 -5.70 15.09 -7.42
CA TYR A 131 -5.48 16.09 -6.39
C TYR A 131 -5.51 17.51 -6.98
N ASP A 132 -6.40 18.36 -6.47
CA ASP A 132 -6.45 19.80 -6.78
C ASP A 132 -5.54 20.55 -5.80
N GLN A 133 -4.41 21.07 -6.29
CA GLN A 133 -3.42 21.77 -5.48
C GLN A 133 -3.92 23.14 -4.97
N ASP A 134 -4.77 23.81 -5.73
CA ASP A 134 -5.26 25.15 -5.39
C ASP A 134 -6.26 25.06 -4.23
N LYS A 135 -7.16 24.08 -4.29
CA LYS A 135 -8.16 23.84 -3.25
C LYS A 135 -7.66 22.95 -2.12
N ARG A 136 -6.54 22.26 -2.33
CA ARG A 136 -6.00 21.22 -1.44
C ARG A 136 -7.02 20.10 -1.17
N THR A 137 -7.79 19.74 -2.20
CA THR A 137 -8.85 18.74 -2.12
C THR A 137 -8.56 17.57 -3.04
N TYR A 138 -8.86 16.36 -2.56
CA TYR A 138 -8.85 15.16 -3.38
C TYR A 138 -10.20 14.96 -4.06
N GLN A 139 -10.16 14.60 -5.33
CA GLN A 139 -11.27 13.95 -6.02
C GLN A 139 -11.08 12.44 -5.88
N VAL A 140 -12.11 11.78 -5.37
CA VAL A 140 -12.11 10.34 -5.13
C VAL A 140 -13.39 9.74 -5.68
N GLU A 141 -13.31 8.50 -6.14
CA GLU A 141 -14.44 7.72 -6.66
C GLU A 141 -14.75 6.56 -5.70
N ASP A 142 -16.03 6.38 -5.35
CA ASP A 142 -16.47 5.28 -4.48
C ASP A 142 -16.34 3.95 -5.22
N VAL A 143 -15.66 2.99 -4.58
CA VAL A 143 -15.38 1.68 -5.15
C VAL A 143 -16.63 0.77 -5.23
N ASP A 144 -17.68 1.02 -4.42
CA ASP A 144 -18.98 0.31 -4.49
C ASP A 144 -20.07 1.15 -5.21
N ALA A 145 -19.69 2.21 -5.93
CA ALA A 145 -20.66 2.97 -6.72
C ALA A 145 -21.24 2.11 -7.85
N GLU A 146 -22.52 1.75 -7.75
CA GLU A 146 -23.22 1.14 -8.88
C GLU A 146 -23.51 2.19 -9.95
N GLU A 147 -23.11 1.92 -11.19
CA GLU A 147 -23.46 2.75 -12.36
C GLU A 147 -24.99 2.92 -12.43
N GLY A 148 -25.50 4.13 -12.16
CA GLY A 148 -26.91 4.49 -12.42
C GLY A 148 -27.71 5.17 -11.31
N LYS A 149 -27.11 5.63 -10.21
CA LYS A 149 -27.77 6.64 -9.35
C LYS A 149 -27.34 8.05 -9.77
N VAL A 150 -27.95 8.51 -10.87
CA VAL A 150 -28.15 9.94 -11.18
C VAL A 150 -29.56 10.33 -10.78
#